data_AF-A0A7X5WSU1-F1
#
_entry.id   AF-A0A7X5WSU1-F1
#
_cell.length_a   1.000
_cell.length_b   1.000
_cell.length_c   1.000
_cell.angle_alpha   90.00
_cell.angle_beta   90.00
_cell.angle_gamma   90.00
#
_symmetry.space_group_name_H-M   'P 1'
#
loop_
_entity.id
_entity.type
_entity.pdbx_description
1 polymer ?
#
loop_
_entity_poly.entity_id
_entity_poly.type
_entity_poly.pdbx_seq_one_letter_code
_entity_poly.pdbx_strand_id
1 'polypeptide(L)'
;ETTAAAIGPRLGLDAQISNWAEIDGRVVQLDVTTPLLRDDSGTERVDLGLFLASLPAALRPVVRAFLLDDILAPYYDRRGAILDLAANLVKERLDDLVPTAVAIGNEHVDDPLTVEEVRSHYRRDARLWALLQRLRRVDRVWQRRVRRRPYPFLLPPTIER
;
A
#
# COMPACT_ATOMS: atom_id res chain seq x y z
N GLU A 1 5.20 24.91 -2.16
CA GLU A 1 4.47 23.83 -2.86
C GLU A 1 4.24 22.73 -1.82
N THR A 2 3.03 22.18 -1.71
CA THR A 2 2.71 21.14 -0.71
C THR A 2 2.96 19.74 -1.29
N THR A 3 3.35 18.76 -0.48
CA THR A 3 3.60 17.38 -0.95
C THR A 3 2.38 16.75 -1.65
N ALA A 4 1.16 17.10 -1.20
CA ALA A 4 -0.08 16.65 -1.84
C ALA A 4 -0.29 17.18 -3.27
N ALA A 5 0.38 18.27 -3.66
CA ALA A 5 0.35 18.80 -5.02
C ALA A 5 1.26 18.00 -5.98
N ALA A 6 2.22 17.22 -5.45
CA ALA A 6 3.07 16.36 -6.26
C ALA A 6 2.36 15.08 -6.74
N ILE A 7 1.25 14.70 -6.10
CA ILE A 7 0.46 13.52 -6.47
C ILE A 7 -0.32 13.82 -7.75
N GLY A 8 -0.22 12.93 -8.73
CA GLY A 8 -0.99 13.03 -9.96
C GLY A 8 -0.94 11.77 -10.80
N PRO A 9 -1.48 11.79 -12.03
CA PRO A 9 -1.65 10.60 -12.86
C PRO A 9 -0.34 9.89 -13.25
N ARG A 10 0.80 10.56 -13.07
CA ARG A 10 2.14 10.07 -13.44
C ARG A 10 3.08 9.86 -12.26
N LEU A 11 2.78 10.47 -11.12
CA LEU A 11 3.62 10.45 -9.93
C LEU A 11 2.73 10.10 -8.74
N GLY A 12 2.93 8.90 -8.22
CA GLY A 12 2.29 8.43 -7.01
C GLY A 12 3.11 8.76 -5.78
N LEU A 13 2.47 8.72 -4.62
CA LEU A 13 3.08 8.96 -3.33
C LEU A 13 2.73 7.85 -2.35
N ASP A 14 3.74 7.17 -1.80
CA ASP A 14 3.54 6.32 -0.64
C ASP A 14 3.41 7.19 0.62
N ALA A 15 2.16 7.42 1.02
CA ALA A 15 1.78 8.29 2.13
C ALA A 15 1.78 7.57 3.49
N GLN A 16 2.33 6.35 3.60
CA GLN A 16 2.45 5.65 4.86
C GLN A 16 3.04 6.53 5.96
N ILE A 17 2.42 6.52 7.13
CA ILE A 17 2.81 7.40 8.25
C ILE A 17 4.27 7.15 8.69
N SER A 18 4.77 5.92 8.54
CA SER A 18 6.16 5.55 8.83
C SER A 18 7.18 6.19 7.89
N ASN A 19 6.75 6.72 6.74
CA ASN A 19 7.61 7.44 5.80
C ASN A 19 7.77 8.92 6.17
N TRP A 20 7.26 9.37 7.31
CA TRP A 20 7.35 10.76 7.76
C TRP A 20 8.12 10.89 9.06
N ALA A 21 8.89 11.96 9.18
CA ALA A 21 9.62 12.33 10.39
C ALA A 21 9.46 13.82 10.67
N GLU A 22 9.49 14.20 11.95
CA GLU A 22 9.62 15.59 12.37
C GLU A 22 11.10 15.87 12.66
N ILE A 23 11.67 16.84 11.96
CA ILE A 23 13.08 17.25 12.09
C ILE A 23 13.08 18.78 12.23
N ASP A 24 13.51 19.27 13.40
CA ASP A 24 13.60 20.70 13.72
C ASP A 24 12.30 21.48 13.44
N GLY A 25 11.16 20.95 13.89
CA GLY A 25 9.83 21.54 13.71
C GLY A 25 9.27 21.40 12.29
N ARG A 26 9.93 20.66 11.41
CA ARG A 26 9.49 20.44 10.03
C ARG A 26 9.15 18.98 9.80
N VAL A 27 7.98 18.75 9.20
CA VAL A 27 7.57 17.42 8.74
C VAL A 27 8.27 17.14 7.40
N VAL A 28 9.06 16.07 7.36
CA VAL A 28 9.85 15.65 6.20
C VAL A 28 9.44 14.23 5.82
N GLN A 29 9.27 13.99 4.53
CA GLN A 29 9.06 12.64 4.02
C GLN A 29 10.40 11.97 3.73
N LEU A 30 10.57 10.76 4.27
CA LEU A 30 11.69 9.87 4.10
C LEU A 30 11.21 8.60 3.39
N ASP A 31 10.91 8.72 2.10
CA ASP A 31 10.55 7.58 1.27
C ASP A 31 11.79 7.06 0.52
N VAL A 32 12.26 5.88 0.93
CA VAL A 32 13.38 5.16 0.29
C VAL A 32 12.89 3.98 -0.56
N THR A 33 11.58 3.90 -0.79
CA THR A 33 10.97 2.83 -1.59
C THR A 33 11.12 3.07 -3.09
N THR A 34 10.62 2.13 -3.88
CA THR A 34 10.64 2.26 -5.34
C THR A 34 9.70 3.38 -5.77
N PRO A 35 10.17 4.37 -6.55
CA PRO A 35 9.31 5.46 -7.01
C PRO A 35 8.09 4.95 -7.78
N LEU A 36 6.91 5.43 -7.40
CA LEU A 36 5.64 5.15 -8.08
C LEU A 36 5.49 6.08 -9.27
N LEU A 37 5.90 5.60 -10.45
CA LEU A 37 5.89 6.36 -11.69
C LEU A 37 5.06 5.66 -12.76
N ARG A 38 4.24 6.44 -13.48
CA ARG A 38 3.60 6.02 -14.72
C ARG A 38 4.16 6.78 -15.91
N ASP A 39 4.20 6.11 -17.05
CA ASP A 39 4.48 6.77 -18.31
C ASP A 39 3.29 7.55 -18.85
N ASP A 40 3.46 8.18 -20.02
CA ASP A 40 2.41 9.00 -20.64
C ASP A 40 1.17 8.19 -21.06
N SER A 41 1.29 6.86 -21.13
CA SER A 41 0.15 5.96 -21.38
C SER A 41 -0.57 5.50 -20.11
N GLY A 42 -0.10 5.93 -18.94
CA GLY A 42 -0.63 5.49 -17.64
C GLY A 42 -0.08 4.13 -17.18
N THR A 43 0.93 3.58 -17.87
CA THR A 43 1.51 2.27 -17.54
C THR A 43 2.56 2.42 -16.44
N GLU A 44 2.49 1.56 -15.42
CA GLU A 44 3.48 1.49 -14.33
C GLU A 44 4.89 1.26 -14.89
N ARG A 45 5.84 2.10 -14.47
CA ARG A 45 7.26 1.97 -14.82
C ARG A 45 7.96 0.89 -13.99
N VAL A 46 7.42 0.56 -12.82
CA VAL A 46 7.93 -0.51 -11.98
C VAL A 46 7.52 -1.88 -12.53
N ASP A 47 8.45 -2.83 -12.56
CA ASP A 47 8.13 -4.20 -12.98
C ASP A 47 7.30 -4.92 -11.90
N LEU A 48 5.98 -4.95 -12.11
CA LEU A 48 5.03 -5.67 -11.25
C LEU A 48 5.30 -7.18 -11.17
N GLY A 49 6.03 -7.73 -12.14
CA GLY A 49 6.51 -9.10 -12.11
C GLY A 49 7.32 -9.42 -10.86
N LEU A 50 8.08 -8.44 -10.34
CA LEU A 50 8.90 -8.61 -9.14
C LEU A 50 8.04 -8.85 -7.89
N PHE A 51 6.97 -8.07 -7.70
CA PHE A 51 6.04 -8.24 -6.56
C PHE A 51 5.27 -9.57 -6.64
N LEU A 52 4.89 -9.97 -7.86
CA LEU A 52 4.14 -11.18 -8.16
C LEU A 52 4.99 -12.46 -8.15
N ALA A 53 6.32 -12.34 -8.22
CA ALA A 53 7.22 -13.49 -8.33
C ALA A 53 7.11 -14.44 -7.13
N SER A 54 6.75 -13.89 -5.97
CA SER A 54 6.51 -14.62 -4.71
C SER A 54 5.22 -15.45 -4.68
N LEU A 55 4.33 -15.27 -5.67
CA LEU A 55 3.04 -15.93 -5.77
C LEU A 55 3.08 -17.11 -6.75
N PRO A 56 2.17 -18.10 -6.58
CA PRO A 56 2.01 -19.19 -7.54
C PRO A 56 1.74 -18.67 -8.95
N ALA A 57 2.46 -19.21 -9.95
CA ALA A 57 2.42 -18.72 -11.33
C ALA A 57 1.00 -18.61 -11.92
N ALA A 58 0.14 -19.58 -11.62
CA ALA A 58 -1.24 -19.62 -12.10
C ALA A 58 -2.10 -18.46 -11.55
N LEU A 59 -1.76 -17.89 -10.39
CA LEU A 59 -2.52 -16.80 -9.77
C LEU A 59 -2.00 -15.42 -10.15
N ARG A 60 -0.81 -15.32 -10.76
CA ARG A 60 -0.16 -14.03 -11.06
C ARG A 60 -1.00 -13.11 -11.95
N PRO A 61 -1.68 -13.58 -13.02
CA PRO A 61 -2.49 -12.68 -13.86
C PRO A 61 -3.66 -12.05 -13.09
N VAL A 62 -4.34 -12.85 -12.27
CA VAL A 62 -5.48 -12.40 -11.46
C VAL A 62 -5.02 -11.40 -10.40
N VAL A 63 -3.93 -11.71 -9.69
CA VAL A 63 -3.40 -10.81 -8.66
C VAL A 63 -2.78 -9.55 -9.29
N ARG A 64 -2.25 -9.63 -10.51
CA ARG A 64 -1.73 -8.45 -11.24
C ARG A 64 -2.83 -7.43 -11.50
N ALA A 65 -3.97 -7.86 -12.04
CA ALA A 65 -5.09 -6.96 -12.30
C ALA A 65 -5.55 -6.28 -11.01
N PHE A 66 -5.73 -7.06 -9.94
CA PHE A 66 -6.08 -6.54 -8.63
C PHE A 66 -5.04 -5.57 -8.04
N LEU A 67 -3.73 -5.88 -8.14
CA LEU A 67 -2.65 -5.01 -7.67
C LEU A 67 -2.67 -3.64 -8.36
N LEU A 68 -2.94 -3.61 -9.66
CA LEU A 68 -2.99 -2.36 -10.42
C LEU A 68 -4.15 -1.48 -9.96
N ASP A 69 -5.34 -2.06 -9.87
CA ASP A 69 -6.58 -1.29 -9.66
C ASP A 69 -6.83 -0.96 -8.19
N ASP A 70 -6.63 -1.92 -7.29
CA ASP A 70 -7.01 -1.77 -5.87
C ASP A 70 -5.84 -1.34 -4.98
N ILE A 71 -4.59 -1.68 -5.32
CA ILE A 71 -3.42 -1.37 -4.48
C ILE A 71 -2.66 -0.16 -5.01
N LEU A 72 -2.34 -0.11 -6.31
CA LEU A 72 -1.46 0.92 -6.85
C LEU A 72 -2.19 2.20 -7.23
N ALA A 73 -3.40 2.10 -7.79
CA ALA A 73 -4.17 3.28 -8.20
C ALA A 73 -4.37 4.32 -7.09
N PRO A 74 -4.64 3.96 -5.82
CA PRO A 74 -4.78 4.93 -4.74
C PRO A 74 -3.56 5.82 -4.51
N TYR A 75 -2.34 5.35 -4.80
CA TYR A 75 -1.14 6.18 -4.62
C TYR A 75 -1.05 7.34 -5.62
N TYR A 76 -1.72 7.23 -6.78
CA TYR A 76 -1.78 8.27 -7.82
C TYR A 76 -2.97 9.21 -7.65
N ASP A 77 -3.75 9.02 -6.58
CA ASP A 77 -4.90 9.84 -6.25
C ASP A 77 -4.71 10.50 -4.88
N ARG A 78 -4.99 11.80 -4.80
CA ARG A 78 -4.77 12.57 -3.56
C ARG A 78 -5.67 12.06 -2.43
N ARG A 79 -6.93 11.78 -2.75
CA ARG A 79 -7.89 11.26 -1.77
C ARG A 79 -7.49 9.87 -1.31
N GLY A 80 -7.06 9.00 -2.22
CA GLY A 80 -6.49 7.69 -1.94
C GLY A 80 -5.29 7.75 -0.99
N ALA A 81 -4.32 8.63 -1.26
CA ALA A 81 -3.14 8.81 -0.39
C ALA A 81 -3.52 9.30 1.02
N ILE A 82 -4.46 10.24 1.14
CA ILE A 82 -4.94 10.72 2.45
C ILE A 82 -5.70 9.62 3.20
N LEU A 83 -6.53 8.84 2.49
CA LEU A 83 -7.23 7.69 3.05
C LEU A 83 -6.24 6.64 3.59
N ASP A 84 -5.21 6.30 2.83
CA ASP A 84 -4.17 5.35 3.26
C ASP A 84 -3.39 5.88 4.47
N LEU A 85 -2.99 7.16 4.47
CA LEU A 85 -2.32 7.79 5.60
C LEU A 85 -3.19 7.74 6.87
N ALA A 86 -4.48 8.05 6.77
CA ALA A 86 -5.41 7.96 7.89
C ALA A 86 -5.62 6.50 8.35
N ALA A 87 -5.66 5.54 7.42
CA ALA A 87 -5.78 4.12 7.73
C ALA A 87 -4.53 3.56 8.43
N ASN A 88 -3.36 4.13 8.15
CA ASN A 88 -2.12 3.79 8.85
C ASN A 88 -2.19 4.16 10.35
N LEU A 89 -2.97 5.16 10.77
CA LEU A 89 -3.18 5.45 12.20
C LEU A 89 -3.85 4.26 12.92
N VAL A 90 -4.83 3.63 12.29
CA VAL A 90 -5.48 2.41 12.84
C VAL A 90 -4.46 1.27 12.93
N LYS A 91 -3.64 1.10 11.89
CA LYS A 91 -2.56 0.10 11.88
C LYS A 91 -1.57 0.30 13.02
N GLU A 92 -1.21 1.55 13.32
CA GLU A 92 -0.27 1.93 14.39
C GLU A 92 -0.93 2.06 15.78
N ARG A 93 -2.20 1.64 15.92
CA ARG A 93 -2.98 1.69 17.19
C ARG A 93 -3.20 3.11 17.71
N LEU A 94 -3.35 4.07 16.80
CA LEU A 94 -3.63 5.47 17.06
C LEU A 94 -5.06 5.84 16.58
N ASP A 95 -6.01 4.94 16.76
CA ASP A 95 -7.40 5.07 16.32
C ASP A 95 -8.08 6.38 16.79
N ASP A 96 -7.70 6.87 17.97
CA ASP A 96 -8.22 8.11 18.55
C ASP A 96 -7.85 9.36 17.73
N LEU A 97 -6.79 9.29 16.91
CA LEU A 97 -6.36 10.38 16.03
C LEU A 97 -7.07 10.37 14.67
N VAL A 98 -7.77 9.29 14.32
CA VAL A 98 -8.45 9.15 13.02
C VAL A 98 -9.47 10.27 12.77
N PRO A 99 -10.34 10.67 13.71
CA PRO A 99 -11.28 11.77 13.48
C PRO A 99 -10.58 13.08 13.14
N THR A 100 -9.47 13.39 13.82
CA THR A 100 -8.67 14.59 13.55
C THR A 100 -8.00 14.51 12.18
N ALA A 101 -7.41 13.37 11.83
CA ALA A 101 -6.79 13.17 10.53
C ALA A 101 -7.79 13.30 9.38
N VAL A 102 -9.01 12.77 9.55
CA VAL A 102 -10.10 12.92 8.57
C VAL A 102 -10.52 14.39 8.44
N ALA A 103 -10.69 15.11 9.56
CA ALA A 103 -11.06 16.52 9.52
C ALA A 103 -10.04 17.37 8.75
N ILE A 104 -8.75 17.18 9.01
CA ILE A 104 -7.66 17.88 8.30
C ILE A 104 -7.58 17.43 6.84
N GLY A 105 -7.66 16.12 6.59
CA GLY A 105 -7.58 15.57 5.23
C GLY A 105 -8.69 16.08 4.31
N ASN A 106 -9.90 16.28 4.86
CA ASN A 106 -11.05 16.79 4.13
C ASN A 106 -10.90 18.25 3.66
N GLU A 107 -9.94 19.01 4.17
CA GLU A 107 -9.59 20.33 3.64
C GLU A 107 -8.85 20.26 2.29
N HIS A 108 -8.38 19.06 1.90
CA HIS A 108 -7.52 18.84 0.73
C HIS A 108 -8.15 17.97 -0.37
N VAL A 109 -9.41 17.56 -0.21
CA VAL A 109 -10.13 16.69 -1.15
C VAL A 109 -11.51 17.25 -1.45
N ASP A 110 -11.96 17.06 -2.69
CA ASP A 110 -13.31 17.48 -3.11
C ASP A 110 -14.40 16.52 -2.61
N ASP A 111 -14.08 15.23 -2.52
CA ASP A 111 -14.96 14.18 -1.99
C ASP A 111 -14.53 13.81 -0.56
N PRO A 112 -15.28 14.22 0.48
CA PRO A 112 -14.86 14.05 1.87
C PRO A 112 -14.80 12.59 2.30
N LEU A 113 -13.76 12.27 3.07
CA LEU A 113 -13.58 11.01 3.77
C LEU A 113 -14.45 10.94 5.03
N THR A 114 -14.81 9.73 5.43
CA THR A 114 -15.43 9.45 6.73
C THR A 114 -14.55 8.57 7.61
N VAL A 115 -14.70 8.68 8.93
CA VAL A 115 -13.99 7.81 9.88
C VAL A 115 -14.32 6.33 9.65
N GLU A 116 -15.57 6.01 9.30
CA GLU A 116 -15.97 4.63 9.00
C GLU A 116 -15.31 4.11 7.72
N GLU A 117 -15.18 4.96 6.70
CA GLU A 117 -14.47 4.63 5.47
C GLU A 117 -13.01 4.29 5.76
N VAL A 118 -12.30 5.11 6.55
CA VAL A 118 -10.90 4.85 6.94
C VAL A 118 -10.76 3.48 7.63
N ARG A 119 -11.62 3.20 8.61
CA ARG A 119 -11.59 1.93 9.34
C ARG A 119 -11.94 0.75 8.43
N SER A 120 -12.90 0.92 7.55
CA SER A 120 -13.31 -0.09 6.57
C SER A 120 -12.17 -0.39 5.59
N HIS A 121 -11.50 0.65 5.10
CA HIS A 121 -10.33 0.57 4.23
C HIS A 121 -9.22 -0.25 4.90
N TYR A 122 -8.80 0.12 6.12
CA TYR A 122 -7.81 -0.65 6.88
C TYR A 122 -8.20 -2.13 7.04
N ARG A 123 -9.48 -2.43 7.37
CA ARG A 123 -9.94 -3.82 7.52
C ARG A 123 -9.86 -4.59 6.21
N ARG A 124 -10.19 -3.97 5.07
CA ARG A 124 -10.07 -4.59 3.74
C ARG A 124 -8.60 -4.89 3.42
N ASP A 125 -7.73 -3.92 3.65
CA ASP A 125 -6.29 -4.04 3.42
C ASP A 125 -5.65 -5.12 4.29
N ALA A 126 -5.97 -5.16 5.57
CA ALA A 126 -5.46 -6.16 6.49
C ALA A 126 -5.87 -7.60 6.07
N ARG A 127 -7.09 -7.77 5.53
CA ARG A 127 -7.58 -9.06 5.01
C ARG A 127 -6.87 -9.46 3.72
N LEU A 128 -6.72 -8.50 2.80
CA LEU A 128 -6.03 -8.70 1.54
C LEU A 128 -4.57 -9.11 1.76
N TRP A 129 -3.83 -8.39 2.61
CA TRP A 129 -2.47 -8.73 2.97
C TRP A 129 -2.37 -10.10 3.64
N ALA A 130 -3.31 -10.46 4.53
CA ALA A 130 -3.36 -11.79 5.12
C ALA A 130 -3.56 -12.89 4.07
N LEU A 131 -4.41 -12.66 3.07
CA LEU A 131 -4.60 -13.59 1.94
C LEU A 131 -3.33 -13.74 1.11
N LEU A 132 -2.70 -12.64 0.69
CA LEU A 132 -1.46 -12.66 -0.09
C LEU A 132 -0.34 -13.41 0.65
N GLN A 133 -0.22 -13.20 1.97
CA GLN A 133 0.75 -13.90 2.81
C GLN A 133 0.46 -15.40 2.90
N ARG A 134 -0.80 -15.82 2.96
CA ARG A 134 -1.18 -17.25 2.88
C ARG A 134 -0.79 -17.85 1.53
N LEU A 135 -1.06 -17.15 0.42
CA LEU A 135 -0.68 -17.61 -0.92
C LEU A 135 0.84 -17.78 -1.07
N ARG A 136 1.63 -16.84 -0.56
CA ARG A 136 3.10 -16.95 -0.53
C ARG A 136 3.58 -18.16 0.29
N ARG A 137 2.94 -18.45 1.43
CA ARG A 137 3.25 -19.64 2.24
C ARG A 137 2.91 -20.94 1.49
N VAL A 138 1.81 -20.97 0.75
CA VAL A 138 1.44 -22.10 -0.12
C VAL A 138 2.45 -22.29 -1.23
N ASP A 139 2.86 -21.21 -1.93
CA ASP A 139 3.90 -21.31 -2.96
C ASP A 139 5.21 -21.86 -2.39
N ARG A 140 5.62 -21.38 -1.21
CA ARG A 140 6.81 -21.92 -0.52
C ARG A 140 6.73 -23.42 -0.30
N VAL A 141 5.58 -23.93 0.15
CA VAL A 141 5.38 -25.37 0.36
C VAL A 141 5.43 -26.12 -0.97
N TRP A 142 4.77 -25.59 -2.01
CA TRP A 142 4.77 -26.17 -3.35
C TRP A 142 6.18 -26.25 -3.95
N GLN A 143 6.94 -25.15 -3.92
CA GLN A 143 8.29 -25.09 -4.47
C GLN A 143 9.22 -26.07 -3.75
N ARG A 144 9.14 -26.16 -2.41
CA ARG A 144 9.98 -27.05 -1.61
C ARG A 144 9.59 -28.53 -1.71
N ARG A 145 8.29 -28.84 -1.61
CA ARG A 145 7.81 -30.23 -1.52
C ARG A 145 7.53 -30.89 -2.88
N VAL A 146 7.00 -30.13 -3.84
CA VAL A 146 6.61 -30.67 -5.15
C VAL A 146 7.69 -30.43 -6.18
N ARG A 147 8.14 -29.17 -6.34
CA ARG A 147 9.17 -28.83 -7.34
C ARG A 147 10.60 -29.10 -6.88
N ARG A 148 10.81 -29.34 -5.58
CA ARG A 148 12.12 -29.55 -4.94
C ARG A 148 13.12 -28.43 -5.25
N ARG A 149 12.65 -27.19 -5.29
CA ARG A 149 13.45 -25.99 -5.54
C ARG A 149 13.56 -25.12 -4.29
N PRO A 150 14.67 -24.37 -4.12
CA PRO A 150 14.75 -23.34 -3.09
C PRO A 150 13.66 -22.29 -3.32
N TYR A 151 13.07 -21.80 -2.23
CA TYR A 151 12.13 -20.69 -2.28
C TYR A 151 12.91 -19.39 -2.00
N PRO A 152 13.06 -18.48 -2.97
CA PRO A 152 14.03 -17.39 -2.90
C PRO A 152 13.53 -16.18 -2.11
N PHE A 153 12.30 -16.21 -1.58
CA PHE A 153 11.70 -15.07 -0.87
C PHE A 153 11.70 -15.29 0.64
N LEU A 154 12.00 -14.23 1.39
CA LEU A 154 11.80 -14.17 2.83
C LEU A 154 10.31 -13.98 3.10
N LEU A 155 9.76 -14.82 3.98
CA LEU A 155 8.39 -14.65 4.48
C LEU A 155 8.46 -14.28 5.95
N PRO A 156 7.76 -13.22 6.37
CA PRO A 156 7.73 -12.85 7.77
C PRO A 156 7.08 -13.97 8.60
N PRO A 157 7.45 -14.07 9.89
CA PRO A 157 6.82 -14.97 10.82
C PRO A 157 5.32 -14.66 10.96
N THR A 158 4.58 -15.53 11.63
CA THR A 158 3.20 -15.19 12.01
C THR A 158 3.26 -14.06 13.02
N ILE A 159 2.62 -12.94 12.70
CA ILE A 159 2.50 -11.78 13.59
C ILE A 159 1.33 -12.07 14.54
N GLU A 160 1.57 -12.06 15.85
CA GLU A 160 0.51 -12.01 16.85
C GLU A 160 -0.08 -10.60 16.82
N ARG A 161 -1.36 -10.49 16.47
CA ARG A 161 -2.10 -9.23 16.41
C ARG A 161 -3.10 -9.19 17.55
#